data_AF-A0A1B6W1J7-F1
#
_entry.id   AF-A0A1B6W1J7-F1
#
_cell.length_a   1.000
_cell.length_b   1.000
_cell.length_c   1.000
_cell.angle_alpha   90.00
_cell.angle_beta   90.00
_cell.angle_gamma   90.00
#
_symmetry.space_group_name_H-M   'P 1'
#
loop_
_entity.id
_entity.type
_entity.pdbx_description
1 polymer ?
#
loop_
_entity_poly.entity_id
_entity_poly.type
_entity_poly.pdbx_seq_one_letter_code
_entity_poly.pdbx_strand_id
1 'polypeptide(L)'
;MKWAIYKENSRDLGFALACLDYQAITIEELKKWLDIVLMDTPTEELPNYFFNLVDADQDHFANDIGYTPGSNLSRYEKYALEGIAYIRKVRPLIDMVVKEETALKALQNNPQILERFKKFFPFVEI
;
A
#
# COMPACT_ATOMS: atom_id res chain seq x y z
N MET A 1 12.58 1.38 -12.46
CA MET A 1 11.27 2.06 -12.68
C MET A 1 11.27 3.29 -11.79
N LYS A 2 10.71 4.45 -12.18
CA LYS A 2 10.70 5.61 -11.28
C LYS A 2 9.43 5.60 -10.42
N TRP A 3 9.59 5.32 -9.13
CA TRP A 3 8.49 5.28 -8.17
C TRP A 3 7.97 6.70 -7.85
N ALA A 4 6.65 6.87 -7.80
CA ALA A 4 5.99 8.10 -7.37
C ALA A 4 5.92 8.17 -5.83
N ILE A 5 7.06 8.49 -5.21
CA ILE A 5 7.26 8.55 -3.76
C ILE A 5 7.68 9.94 -3.28
N TYR A 6 7.41 11.01 -4.03
CA TYR A 6 7.84 12.36 -3.65
C TYR A 6 6.66 13.16 -3.10
N LYS A 7 6.91 14.18 -2.28
CA LYS A 7 5.84 15.04 -1.74
C LYS A 7 4.89 15.55 -2.83
N GLU A 8 5.46 16.01 -3.94
CA GLU A 8 4.72 16.53 -5.10
C GLU A 8 4.03 15.44 -5.94
N ASN A 9 4.50 14.18 -5.83
CA ASN A 9 3.92 13.03 -6.53
C ASN A 9 4.16 11.75 -5.73
N SER A 10 3.24 11.45 -4.82
CA SER A 10 3.34 10.37 -3.83
C SER A 10 2.34 9.23 -4.09
N ARG A 11 1.93 9.05 -5.36
CA ARG A 11 0.86 8.12 -5.74
C ARG A 11 1.19 6.65 -5.48
N ASP A 12 2.45 6.27 -5.54
CA ASP A 12 2.87 4.90 -5.30
C ASP A 12 3.03 4.64 -3.82
N LEU A 13 3.65 5.57 -3.08
CA LEU A 13 3.70 5.52 -1.62
C LEU A 13 2.29 5.49 -1.03
N GLY A 14 1.40 6.38 -1.48
CA GLY A 14 0.02 6.45 -1.02
C GLY A 14 -0.76 5.18 -1.33
N PHE A 15 -0.48 4.50 -2.45
CA PHE A 15 -1.10 3.21 -2.74
C PHE A 15 -0.61 2.11 -1.81
N ALA A 16 0.71 2.05 -1.55
CA ALA A 16 1.28 1.05 -0.65
C ALA A 16 0.76 1.22 0.79
N LEU A 17 0.69 2.46 1.28
CA LEU A 17 0.11 2.76 2.59
C LEU A 17 -1.38 2.44 2.64
N ALA A 18 -2.15 2.76 1.59
CA ALA A 18 -3.55 2.38 1.53
C ALA A 18 -3.74 0.86 1.58
N CYS A 19 -2.86 0.07 0.97
CA CYS A 19 -2.91 -1.39 1.08
C CYS A 19 -2.72 -1.85 2.53
N LEU A 20 -1.85 -1.20 3.30
CA LEU A 20 -1.66 -1.49 4.72
C LEU A 20 -2.89 -1.06 5.53
N ASP A 21 -3.41 0.15 5.33
CA ASP A 21 -4.57 0.71 6.04
C ASP A 21 -5.82 -0.15 5.84
N TYR A 22 -6.05 -0.60 4.61
CA TYR A 22 -7.16 -1.49 4.24
C TYR A 22 -6.86 -2.97 4.42
N GLN A 23 -5.76 -3.29 5.11
CA GLN A 23 -5.39 -4.64 5.53
C GLN A 23 -5.16 -5.66 4.43
N ALA A 24 -4.90 -5.17 3.21
CA ALA A 24 -4.53 -5.98 2.06
C ALA A 24 -3.09 -6.50 2.16
N ILE A 25 -2.24 -5.89 2.98
CA ILE A 25 -0.87 -6.34 3.29
C ILE A 25 -0.56 -6.25 4.80
N THR A 26 0.49 -6.96 5.22
CA THR A 26 1.09 -6.78 6.55
C THR A 26 2.15 -5.67 6.56
N ILE A 27 2.63 -5.30 7.75
CA ILE A 27 3.70 -4.30 7.88
C ILE A 27 5.04 -4.83 7.34
N GLU A 28 5.31 -6.12 7.51
CA GLU A 28 6.49 -6.80 6.97
C GLU A 28 6.47 -6.81 5.45
N GLU A 29 5.29 -6.96 4.84
CA GLU A 29 5.10 -6.88 3.39
C GLU A 29 5.28 -5.45 2.88
N LEU A 30 4.85 -4.44 3.64
CA LEU A 30 5.15 -3.04 3.31
C LEU A 30 6.67 -2.79 3.36
N LYS A 31 7.37 -3.26 4.40
CA LYS A 31 8.84 -3.12 4.51
C LYS A 31 9.58 -3.76 3.34
N LYS A 32 9.17 -4.96 2.92
CA LYS A 32 9.71 -5.60 1.71
C LYS A 32 9.48 -4.78 0.44
N TRP A 33 8.35 -4.09 0.32
CA TRP A 33 8.13 -3.18 -0.80
C TRP A 33 9.06 -1.96 -0.72
N LEU A 34 9.28 -1.39 0.47
CA LEU A 34 10.25 -0.31 0.65
C LEU A 34 11.67 -0.74 0.25
N ASP A 35 12.07 -1.97 0.56
CA ASP A 35 13.35 -2.53 0.11
C ASP A 35 13.46 -2.57 -1.43
N ILE A 36 12.39 -2.93 -2.13
CA ILE A 36 12.36 -2.88 -3.60
C ILE A 36 12.54 -1.44 -4.10
N VAL A 37 11.84 -0.48 -3.49
CA VAL A 37 11.96 0.93 -3.87
C VAL A 37 13.38 1.44 -3.64
N LEU A 38 14.04 1.05 -2.54
CA LEU A 38 15.45 1.35 -2.27
C LEU A 38 16.39 0.78 -3.34
N MET A 39 16.15 -0.47 -3.77
CA MET A 39 16.98 -1.13 -4.79
C MET A 39 16.77 -0.53 -6.18
N ASP A 40 15.55 -0.07 -6.49
CA ASP A 40 15.18 0.46 -7.80
C ASP A 40 15.47 1.96 -7.97
N THR A 41 15.76 2.68 -6.89
CA THR A 41 15.92 4.14 -6.87
C THR A 41 17.33 4.53 -6.45
N PRO A 42 18.09 5.33 -7.25
CA PRO A 42 19.39 5.84 -6.82
C PRO A 42 19.29 6.57 -5.48
N THR A 43 20.30 6.40 -4.63
CA THR A 43 20.31 6.95 -3.27
C THR A 43 20.13 8.47 -3.25
N GLU A 44 20.74 9.18 -4.20
CA GLU A 44 20.63 10.62 -4.38
C GLU A 44 19.24 11.10 -4.84
N GLU A 45 18.42 10.19 -5.38
CA GLU A 45 17.04 10.46 -5.79
C GLU A 45 16.02 10.07 -4.72
N LEU A 46 16.41 9.41 -3.63
CA LEU A 46 15.49 9.04 -2.55
C LEU A 46 15.12 10.27 -1.71
N PRO A 47 13.83 10.45 -1.35
CA PRO A 47 13.44 11.43 -0.34
C PRO A 47 14.11 11.14 1.02
N ASN A 48 14.53 12.19 1.73
CA ASN A 48 15.22 12.04 3.03
C ASN A 48 14.43 11.21 4.05
N TYR A 49 13.09 11.28 4.01
CA TYR A 49 12.24 10.54 4.94
C TYR A 49 12.25 9.02 4.68
N PHE A 50 12.70 8.57 3.50
CA PHE A 50 12.56 7.17 3.09
C PHE A 50 13.40 6.23 3.95
N PHE A 51 14.58 6.66 4.39
CA PHE A 51 15.41 5.90 5.33
C PHE A 51 14.73 5.70 6.67
N ASN A 52 14.02 6.73 7.16
CA ASN A 52 13.24 6.63 8.39
C ASN A 52 12.13 5.58 8.26
N LEU A 53 11.49 5.46 7.08
CA LEU A 53 10.43 4.46 6.87
C LEU A 53 10.93 3.02 6.89
N VAL A 54 12.15 2.78 6.42
CA VAL A 54 12.73 1.43 6.40
C VAL A 54 12.99 0.96 7.84
N ASP A 55 13.46 1.87 8.68
CA ASP A 55 13.75 1.62 10.09
C ASP A 55 12.53 1.80 11.02
N ALA A 56 11.41 2.33 10.51
CA ALA A 56 10.24 2.66 11.31
C ALA A 56 9.53 1.43 11.88
N ASP A 57 9.09 1.54 13.13
CA ASP A 57 8.08 0.67 13.71
C ASP A 57 6.68 1.13 13.30
N GLN A 58 5.69 0.23 13.41
CA GLN A 58 4.33 0.41 12.87
C GLN A 58 3.65 1.72 13.33
N ASP A 59 3.99 2.20 14.53
CA ASP A 59 3.44 3.42 15.13
C ASP A 59 4.03 4.75 14.59
N HIS A 60 5.11 4.69 13.80
CA HIS A 60 5.88 5.87 13.38
C HIS A 60 5.79 6.21 11.89
N PHE A 61 5.34 5.29 11.03
CA PHE A 61 5.31 5.48 9.58
C PHE A 61 4.62 6.78 9.12
N ALA A 62 3.52 7.17 9.74
CA ALA A 62 2.81 8.40 9.36
C ALA A 62 3.53 9.69 9.81
N ASN A 63 4.25 9.63 10.93
CA ASN A 63 4.94 10.78 11.51
C ASN A 63 6.23 11.11 10.74
N ASP A 64 6.91 10.08 10.22
CA ASP A 64 8.21 10.25 9.56
C ASP A 64 8.11 10.86 8.15
N ILE A 65 6.95 10.71 7.48
CA ILE A 65 6.74 11.21 6.11
C ILE A 65 6.63 12.75 6.09
N GLY A 66 6.08 13.36 7.15
CA GLY A 66 5.91 14.82 7.25
C GLY A 66 4.87 15.43 6.29
N TYR A 67 4.10 14.59 5.59
CA TYR A 67 2.94 14.96 4.78
C TYR A 67 2.02 13.75 4.60
N THR A 68 0.82 13.94 4.04
CA THR A 68 -0.11 12.84 3.73
C THR A 68 0.04 12.40 2.27
N PRO A 69 0.55 11.17 1.99
CA PRO A 69 0.64 10.67 0.62
C PRO A 69 -0.73 10.49 -0.04
N GLY A 70 -0.85 10.95 -1.28
CA GLY A 70 -2.10 10.87 -2.03
C GLY A 70 -2.17 9.58 -2.85
N SER A 71 -3.03 8.62 -2.47
CA SER A 71 -3.21 7.37 -3.24
C SER A 71 -4.00 7.54 -4.53
N ASN A 72 -4.79 8.61 -4.64
CA ASN A 72 -5.77 8.88 -5.71
C ASN A 72 -6.82 7.78 -5.92
N LEU A 73 -7.00 6.89 -4.95
CA LEU A 73 -8.02 5.84 -5.02
C LEU A 73 -9.41 6.45 -4.79
N SER A 74 -10.35 6.08 -5.66
CA SER A 74 -11.77 6.29 -5.44
C SER A 74 -12.27 5.46 -4.25
N ARG A 75 -13.49 5.77 -3.79
CA ARG A 75 -14.14 5.00 -2.71
C ARG A 75 -14.21 3.50 -3.02
N TYR A 76 -14.62 3.14 -4.23
CA TYR A 76 -14.80 1.73 -4.61
C TYR A 76 -13.47 1.01 -4.80
N GLU A 77 -12.41 1.71 -5.22
CA GLU A 77 -11.07 1.13 -5.30
C GLU A 77 -10.49 0.86 -3.91
N LYS A 78 -10.82 1.68 -2.90
CA LYS A 78 -10.48 1.38 -1.51
C LYS A 78 -11.21 0.12 -1.00
N TYR A 79 -12.49 -0.05 -1.35
CA TYR A 79 -13.21 -1.29 -1.04
C TYR A 79 -12.64 -2.52 -1.76
N ALA A 80 -12.05 -2.33 -2.94
CA ALA A 80 -11.33 -3.41 -3.63
C ALA A 80 -10.09 -3.86 -2.84
N LEU A 81 -9.40 -2.96 -2.12
CA LEU A 81 -8.30 -3.34 -1.22
C LEU A 81 -8.82 -4.21 -0.05
N GLU A 82 -9.97 -3.86 0.54
CA GLU A 82 -10.61 -4.76 1.51
C GLU A 82 -10.98 -6.11 0.90
N GLY A 83 -11.37 -6.13 -0.39
CA GLY A 83 -11.63 -7.36 -1.11
C GLY A 83 -10.39 -8.26 -1.16
N ILE A 84 -9.21 -7.67 -1.36
CA ILE A 84 -7.93 -8.39 -1.28
C ILE A 84 -7.69 -8.88 0.15
N ALA A 85 -7.93 -8.05 1.17
CA ALA A 85 -7.80 -8.44 2.58
C ALA A 85 -8.72 -9.63 2.93
N TYR A 86 -9.97 -9.60 2.48
CA TYR A 86 -10.95 -10.67 2.65
C TYR A 86 -10.56 -11.96 1.92
N ILE A 87 -9.91 -11.88 0.76
CA ILE A 87 -9.40 -13.09 0.08
C ILE A 87 -8.23 -13.67 0.90
N ARG A 88 -7.27 -12.82 1.26
CA ARG A 88 -6.01 -13.26 1.85
C ARG A 88 -6.13 -13.72 3.30
N LYS A 89 -6.95 -13.04 4.10
CA LYS A 89 -7.16 -13.27 5.55
C LYS A 89 -5.86 -13.51 6.34
N VAL A 90 -4.77 -12.83 5.95
CA VAL A 90 -3.43 -13.00 6.56
C VAL A 90 -3.34 -12.47 7.99
N ARG A 91 -4.33 -11.69 8.43
CA ARG A 91 -4.49 -11.19 9.80
C ARG A 91 -5.97 -11.04 10.15
N PRO A 92 -6.34 -10.96 11.44
CA PRO A 92 -7.70 -10.63 11.84
C PRO A 92 -8.14 -9.32 11.21
N LEU A 93 -9.28 -9.36 10.51
CA LEU A 93 -9.85 -8.19 9.86
C LEU A 93 -10.70 -7.43 10.87
N ILE A 94 -10.21 -6.26 11.27
CA ILE A 94 -10.87 -5.35 12.22
C ILE A 94 -11.27 -4.06 11.52
N ASP A 95 -12.31 -3.36 11.99
CA ASP A 95 -12.68 -2.03 11.49
C ASP A 95 -12.85 -1.91 9.95
N MET A 96 -13.26 -3.00 9.30
CA MET A 96 -13.51 -3.03 7.85
C MET A 96 -14.65 -2.06 7.49
N VAL A 97 -14.45 -1.27 6.43
CA VAL A 97 -15.39 -0.23 6.00
C VAL A 97 -16.64 -0.84 5.37
N VAL A 98 -16.50 -1.96 4.67
CA VAL A 98 -17.64 -2.67 4.06
C VAL A 98 -17.60 -4.16 4.37
N LYS A 99 -18.75 -4.82 4.19
CA LYS A 99 -18.86 -6.28 4.33
C LYS A 99 -18.12 -7.00 3.19
N GLU A 100 -17.72 -8.24 3.44
CA GLU A 100 -17.01 -9.13 2.50
C GLU A 100 -17.64 -9.14 1.10
N GLU A 101 -18.96 -9.34 0.99
CA GLU A 101 -19.65 -9.36 -0.32
C GLU A 101 -19.45 -8.05 -1.11
N THR A 102 -19.58 -6.90 -0.45
CA THR A 102 -19.40 -5.58 -1.08
C THR A 102 -17.95 -5.37 -1.50
N ALA A 103 -17.00 -5.77 -0.65
CA ALA A 103 -15.57 -5.65 -0.92
C ALA A 103 -15.15 -6.53 -2.12
N LEU A 104 -15.59 -7.78 -2.16
CA LEU A 104 -15.33 -8.71 -3.25
C LEU A 104 -15.95 -8.23 -4.56
N LYS A 105 -17.19 -7.71 -4.53
CA LYS A 105 -17.83 -7.11 -5.71
C LYS A 105 -17.08 -5.86 -6.18
N ALA A 106 -16.58 -5.04 -5.26
CA ALA A 106 -15.76 -3.89 -5.61
C ALA A 106 -14.44 -4.31 -6.28
N LEU A 107 -13.79 -5.36 -5.78
CA LEU A 107 -12.58 -5.92 -6.39
C LEU A 107 -12.85 -6.49 -7.79
N GLN A 108 -13.94 -7.23 -7.98
CA GLN A 108 -14.35 -7.73 -9.30
C GLN A 108 -14.58 -6.62 -10.31
N ASN A 109 -15.18 -5.51 -9.89
CA ASN A 109 -15.43 -4.35 -10.74
C ASN A 109 -14.21 -3.45 -10.95
N ASN A 110 -13.13 -3.65 -10.18
CA ASN A 110 -11.90 -2.87 -10.27
C ASN A 110 -10.67 -3.79 -10.40
N PRO A 111 -10.58 -4.60 -11.47
CA PRO A 111 -9.48 -5.55 -11.66
C PRO A 111 -8.10 -4.86 -11.72
N GLN A 112 -8.05 -3.60 -12.13
CA GLN A 112 -6.83 -2.79 -12.14
C GLN A 112 -6.19 -2.66 -10.75
N ILE A 113 -6.98 -2.75 -9.68
CA ILE A 113 -6.47 -2.70 -8.30
C ILE A 113 -5.73 -3.99 -7.97
N LEU A 114 -6.26 -5.16 -8.35
CA LEU A 114 -5.56 -6.43 -8.18
C LEU A 114 -4.29 -6.50 -9.02
N GLU A 115 -4.35 -6.02 -10.26
CA GLU A 115 -3.17 -5.95 -11.14
C GLU A 115 -2.08 -5.05 -10.58
N ARG A 116 -2.45 -3.85 -10.09
CA ARG A 116 -1.52 -2.92 -9.46
C ARG A 116 -0.95 -3.53 -8.17
N PHE A 117 -1.79 -4.14 -7.35
CA PHE A 117 -1.37 -4.83 -6.13
C PHE A 117 -0.30 -5.89 -6.43
N LYS A 118 -0.55 -6.79 -7.38
CA LYS A 118 0.41 -7.84 -7.77
C LYS A 118 1.72 -7.29 -8.32
N LYS A 119 1.68 -6.14 -9.01
CA LYS A 119 2.90 -5.45 -9.49
C LYS A 119 3.70 -4.83 -8.36
N PHE A 120 3.03 -4.27 -7.34
CA PHE A 120 3.69 -3.66 -6.19
C PHE A 120 4.27 -4.70 -5.26
N PHE A 121 3.51 -5.77 -5.02
CA PHE A 121 3.86 -6.81 -4.07
C PHE A 121 4.02 -8.15 -4.80
N PRO A 122 5.04 -8.31 -5.67
CA PRO A 122 5.22 -9.53 -6.46
C PRO A 122 5.57 -10.75 -5.59
N PHE A 123 5.96 -10.52 -4.34
CA PHE A 123 6.26 -11.52 -3.32
C PHE A 123 5.04 -11.90 -2.47
N VAL A 124 3.88 -11.29 -2.71
CA VAL A 124 2.65 -11.55 -1.96
C VAL A 124 1.74 -12.51 -2.72
N GLU A 125 1.33 -13.58 -2.04
CA GLU A 125 0.33 -14.52 -2.54
C GLU A 125 -1.10 -13.97 -2.33
N ILE A 126 -1.93 -14.19 -3.36
CA ILE A 126 -3.37 -13.85 -3.39
C ILE A 126 -4.19 -15.09 -3.16
#